data_AF-A0A6G8CHM1-F1
#
_entry.id   AF-A0A6G8CHM1-F1
#
_cell.length_a   1.000
_cell.length_b   1.000
_cell.length_c   1.000
_cell.angle_alpha   90.00
_cell.angle_beta   90.00
_cell.angle_gamma   90.00
#
_symmetry.space_group_name_H-M   'P 1'
#
loop_
_entity.id
_entity.type
_entity.pdbx_description
1 polymer ?
#
loop_
_entity_poly.entity_id
_entity_poly.type
_entity_poly.pdbx_seq_one_letter_code
_entity_poly.pdbx_strand_id
1 'polypeptide(L)'
;MKLLAATNRYYLLLAGLLFTVGSVLLYVGVLWALREEVEERLFQQREYLTRAVQRTGKLPNTPFEGRTSVSATPQPTGLRDVLLLEPLENELEPYRQLTFPLTLDGRVQWVSLSKSLLETKDVRQLILLLLVGVLGALLGAWWC
;
A
#
# COMPACT_ATOMS: atom_id res chain seq x y z
N MET A 1 11.37 -17.43 47.43
CA MET A 1 10.91 -18.17 46.23
C MET A 1 11.68 -17.70 45.00
N LYS A 2 12.93 -18.13 44.82
CA LYS A 2 13.78 -17.67 43.69
C LYS A 2 13.62 -18.51 42.42
N LEU A 3 13.10 -19.73 42.53
CA LEU A 3 12.88 -20.61 41.37
C LEU A 3 11.69 -20.18 40.51
N LEU A 4 10.55 -19.78 41.11
CA LEU A 4 9.39 -19.30 40.32
C LEU A 4 9.73 -18.07 39.46
N ALA A 5 10.51 -17.12 40.00
CA ALA A 5 10.94 -15.94 39.27
C ALA A 5 11.88 -16.29 38.09
N ALA A 6 12.73 -17.31 38.24
CA ALA A 6 13.63 -17.76 37.17
C ALA A 6 12.88 -18.47 36.03
N THR A 7 11.90 -19.33 36.35
CA THR A 7 11.09 -20.01 35.35
C THR A 7 10.19 -19.03 34.60
N ASN A 8 9.58 -18.07 35.30
CA ASN A 8 8.74 -17.04 34.68
C ASN A 8 9.54 -16.17 33.69
N ARG A 9 10.82 -15.93 33.98
CA ARG A 9 11.74 -15.19 33.10
C ARG A 9 11.99 -15.89 31.77
N TYR A 10 12.12 -17.22 31.80
CA TYR A 10 12.32 -18.02 30.59
C TYR A 10 11.05 -18.08 29.74
N TYR A 11 9.87 -18.24 30.36
CA TYR A 11 8.60 -18.18 29.65
C TYR A 11 8.32 -16.81 29.02
N LEU A 12 8.68 -15.72 29.70
CA LEU A 12 8.54 -14.37 29.14
C LEU A 12 9.50 -14.12 27.98
N LEU A 13 10.76 -14.59 28.05
CA LEU A 13 11.69 -14.53 26.92
C LEU A 13 11.20 -15.34 25.72
N LEU A 14 10.70 -16.55 25.97
CA LEU A 14 10.12 -17.39 24.93
C LEU A 14 8.88 -16.75 24.30
N ALA A 15 7.98 -16.18 25.12
CA ALA A 15 6.81 -15.47 24.66
C ALA A 15 7.19 -14.21 23.85
N GLY A 16 8.18 -13.44 24.29
CA GLY A 16 8.70 -12.29 23.55
C GLY A 16 9.29 -12.67 22.19
N LEU A 17 10.05 -13.77 22.13
CA LEU A 17 10.59 -14.30 20.88
C LEU A 17 9.46 -14.73 19.92
N LEU A 18 8.51 -15.53 20.41
CA LEU A 18 7.36 -15.97 19.62
C LEU A 18 6.51 -14.79 19.15
N PHE A 19 6.29 -13.79 20.01
CA PHE A 19 5.54 -12.59 19.67
C PHE A 19 6.27 -11.78 18.60
N THR A 20 7.59 -11.66 18.67
CA THR A 20 8.38 -10.95 17.66
C THR A 20 8.28 -11.66 16.30
N VAL A 21 8.44 -12.98 16.28
CA VAL A 21 8.29 -13.77 15.04
C VAL A 21 6.88 -13.63 14.47
N GLY A 22 5.85 -13.77 15.31
CA GLY A 22 4.46 -13.60 14.89
C GLY A 22 4.15 -12.18 14.37
N SER A 23 4.70 -11.17 15.02
CA SER A 23 4.56 -9.76 14.64
C SER A 23 5.19 -9.48 13.28
N VAL A 24 6.39 -10.02 13.02
CA VAL A 24 7.06 -9.89 11.72
C VAL A 24 6.24 -10.57 10.62
N LEU A 25 5.74 -11.79 10.86
CA LEU A 25 4.90 -12.50 9.89
C LEU A 25 3.61 -11.72 9.60
N LEU A 26 2.93 -11.23 10.64
CA LEU A 26 1.71 -10.43 10.49
C LEU A 26 1.98 -9.13 9.73
N TYR A 27 3.06 -8.43 10.07
CA TYR A 27 3.46 -7.19 9.40
C TYR A 27 3.70 -7.40 7.90
N VAL A 28 4.46 -8.44 7.55
CA VAL A 28 4.72 -8.79 6.14
C VAL A 28 3.44 -9.20 5.42
N GLY A 29 2.59 -10.00 6.07
CA GLY A 29 1.31 -10.45 5.50
C GLY A 29 0.37 -9.28 5.18
N VAL A 30 0.23 -8.32 6.10
CA VAL A 30 -0.60 -7.13 5.87
C VAL A 30 -0.02 -6.25 4.76
N LEU A 31 1.30 -6.04 4.73
CA LEU A 31 1.94 -5.29 3.65
C LEU A 31 1.75 -5.93 2.28
N TRP A 32 1.78 -7.26 2.23
CA TRP A 32 1.55 -8.00 1.00
C TRP A 32 0.09 -7.86 0.54
N ALA A 33 -0.88 -8.05 1.43
CA ALA A 33 -2.31 -7.88 1.14
C ALA A 33 -2.65 -6.46 0.68
N LEU A 34 -2.08 -5.43 1.31
CA LEU A 34 -2.30 -4.04 0.92
C LEU A 34 -1.75 -3.72 -0.47
N ARG A 35 -0.59 -4.28 -0.85
CA ARG A 35 -0.02 -4.11 -2.19
C ARG A 35 -0.89 -4.77 -3.25
N GLU A 36 -1.37 -5.98 -2.97
CA GLU A 36 -2.25 -6.71 -3.88
C GLU A 36 -3.55 -5.94 -4.13
N GLU A 37 -4.18 -5.42 -3.06
CA GLU A 37 -5.41 -4.60 -3.19
C GLU A 37 -5.17 -3.36 -4.08
N VAL A 38 -4.05 -2.65 -3.91
CA VAL A 38 -3.73 -1.48 -4.75
C VAL A 38 -3.58 -1.88 -6.22
N GLU A 39 -2.92 -2.99 -6.50
CA GLU A 39 -2.75 -3.49 -7.87
C GLU A 39 -4.08 -3.91 -8.48
N GLU A 40 -4.88 -4.68 -7.76
CA GLU A 40 -6.17 -5.18 -8.23
C GLU A 40 -7.11 -4.02 -8.57
N ARG A 41 -7.13 -2.97 -7.74
CA ARG A 41 -7.89 -1.73 -8.01
C ARG A 41 -7.43 -1.01 -9.26
N LEU A 42 -6.12 -0.88 -9.48
CA LEU A 42 -5.56 -0.27 -10.70
C LEU A 42 -5.94 -1.06 -11.95
N PHE A 43 -5.89 -2.40 -11.89
CA PHE A 43 -6.31 -3.26 -13.00
C PHE A 43 -7.82 -3.18 -13.27
N GLN A 44 -8.65 -3.18 -12.23
CA GLN A 44 -10.10 -3.01 -12.37
C GLN A 44 -10.45 -1.65 -13.00
N GLN A 45 -9.76 -0.56 -12.60
CA GLN A 45 -9.95 0.77 -13.20
C GLN A 45 -9.54 0.80 -14.67
N ARG A 46 -8.41 0.19 -15.03
CA ARG A 46 -7.99 0.04 -16.43
C ARG A 46 -9.07 -0.67 -17.25
N GLU A 47 -9.61 -1.77 -16.75
CA GLU A 47 -10.64 -2.55 -17.45
C GLU A 47 -11.93 -1.73 -17.62
N TYR A 48 -12.34 -1.00 -16.57
CA TYR A 48 -13.49 -0.09 -16.63
C TYR A 48 -13.29 1.01 -17.68
N LEU A 49 -12.14 1.68 -17.68
CA LEU A 49 -11.83 2.74 -18.65
C LEU A 49 -11.75 2.20 -20.07
N THR A 50 -11.17 1.02 -20.26
CA THR A 50 -11.08 0.37 -21.56
C THR A 50 -12.47 0.08 -22.12
N ARG A 51 -13.37 -0.47 -21.31
CA ARG A 51 -14.75 -0.74 -21.71
C ARG A 51 -15.57 0.54 -21.93
N ALA A 52 -15.38 1.56 -21.10
CA ALA A 52 -16.09 2.83 -21.23
C ALA A 52 -15.69 3.56 -22.52
N VAL A 53 -14.39 3.59 -22.83
CA VAL A 53 -13.88 4.19 -24.07
C VAL A 53 -14.32 3.41 -25.29
N GLN A 54 -14.37 2.07 -25.23
CA GLN A 54 -14.93 1.27 -26.34
C GLN A 54 -16.41 1.60 -26.62
N ARG A 55 -17.20 1.98 -25.61
CA ARG A 55 -18.63 2.32 -25.77
C ARG A 55 -18.87 3.76 -26.19
N THR A 56 -18.09 4.71 -25.70
CA THR A 56 -18.39 6.15 -25.82
C THR A 56 -17.33 6.92 -26.61
N GLY A 57 -16.15 6.33 -26.87
CA GLY A 57 -15.02 6.96 -27.55
C GLY A 57 -14.25 8.00 -26.72
N LYS A 58 -14.75 8.32 -25.51
CA LYS A 58 -14.24 9.38 -24.63
C LYS A 58 -13.89 8.84 -23.25
N LEU A 59 -12.91 9.44 -22.58
CA LEU A 59 -12.65 9.13 -21.17
C LEU A 59 -13.87 9.53 -20.33
N PRO A 60 -14.45 8.60 -19.55
CA PRO A 60 -15.50 8.95 -18.62
C PRO A 60 -14.89 9.80 -17.49
N ASN A 61 -15.53 10.94 -17.17
CA ASN A 61 -15.14 11.77 -16.05
C ASN A 61 -15.54 11.04 -14.76
N THR A 62 -14.63 10.21 -14.26
CA THR A 62 -14.87 9.31 -13.15
C THR A 62 -14.18 9.89 -11.91
N PRO A 63 -14.88 9.97 -10.77
CA PRO A 63 -14.30 10.45 -9.52
C PRO A 63 -13.47 9.33 -8.88
N PHE A 64 -12.46 8.84 -9.59
CA PHE A 64 -11.54 7.86 -9.02
C PHE A 64 -10.62 8.56 -8.01
N GLU A 65 -10.36 7.91 -6.87
CA GLU A 65 -9.43 8.35 -5.82
C GLU A 65 -7.96 8.21 -6.26
N GLY A 66 -7.61 8.75 -7.42
CA GLY A 66 -6.28 8.65 -8.01
C GLY A 66 -6.03 9.68 -9.08
N ARG A 67 -4.75 9.96 -9.35
CA ARG A 67 -4.35 10.90 -10.39
C ARG A 67 -4.36 10.20 -11.75
N THR A 68 -5.23 10.65 -12.64
CA THR A 68 -5.26 10.21 -14.04
C THR A 68 -4.53 11.25 -14.90
N SER A 69 -3.54 10.83 -15.67
CA SER A 69 -2.89 11.69 -16.66
C SER A 69 -2.95 11.05 -18.05
N VAL A 70 -3.15 11.89 -19.07
CA VAL A 70 -3.22 11.47 -20.46
C VAL A 70 -2.07 12.13 -21.20
N SER A 71 -1.29 11.33 -21.92
CA SER A 71 -0.18 11.79 -22.76
C SER A 71 -0.37 11.31 -24.19
N ALA A 72 -0.15 12.20 -25.15
CA ALA A 72 -0.12 11.85 -26.56
C ALA A 72 1.22 11.22 -26.98
N THR A 73 2.24 11.28 -26.12
CA THR A 73 3.55 10.70 -26.35
C THR A 73 3.65 9.27 -25.83
N PRO A 74 4.46 8.41 -26.48
CA PRO A 74 4.72 7.07 -25.99
C PRO A 74 5.31 7.09 -24.59
N GLN A 75 4.61 6.45 -23.65
CA GLN A 75 5.09 6.24 -22.29
C GLN A 75 5.36 4.76 -22.02
N PRO A 76 6.31 4.42 -21.15
CA PRO A 76 6.56 3.04 -20.77
C PRO A 76 5.30 2.46 -20.11
N THR A 77 4.80 1.38 -20.70
CA THR A 77 3.60 0.69 -20.28
C THR A 77 3.89 -0.27 -19.14
N GLY A 78 2.89 -0.50 -18.29
CA GLY A 78 2.99 -1.40 -17.15
C GLY A 78 2.95 -0.67 -15.82
N LEU A 79 3.17 -1.46 -14.76
CA LEU A 79 3.14 -1.01 -13.37
C LEU A 79 4.53 -0.49 -12.98
N ARG A 80 4.58 0.69 -12.37
CA ARG A 80 5.82 1.30 -11.88
C ARG A 80 5.57 2.15 -10.65
N ASP A 81 6.57 2.21 -9.78
CA ASP A 81 6.56 3.12 -8.64
C ASP A 81 7.17 4.47 -9.04
N VAL A 82 6.49 5.56 -8.73
CA VAL A 82 6.89 6.92 -9.11
C VAL A 82 6.71 7.85 -7.92
N LEU A 83 7.68 8.73 -7.67
CA LEU A 83 7.52 9.83 -6.72
C LEU A 83 6.87 11.00 -7.44
N LEU A 84 5.68 11.39 -7.00
CA LEU A 84 4.93 12.51 -7.55
C LEU A 84 4.76 13.59 -6.48
N LEU A 85 4.84 14.85 -6.89
CA LEU A 85 4.55 15.97 -6.02
C LEU A 85 3.04 16.04 -5.77
N GLU A 86 2.65 16.05 -4.49
CA GLU A 86 1.28 16.31 -4.08
C GLU A 86 1.07 17.82 -3.93
N PRO A 87 0.25 18.47 -4.77
CA PRO A 87 0.07 19.92 -4.76
C PRO A 87 -0.58 20.45 -3.48
N LEU A 88 -1.34 19.63 -2.74
CA LEU A 88 -1.98 20.06 -1.50
C LEU A 88 -0.97 20.22 -0.35
N GLU A 89 -0.05 19.28 -0.22
CA GLU A 89 0.93 19.24 0.87
C GLU A 89 2.32 19.72 0.44
N ASN A 90 2.54 19.90 -0.87
CA ASN A 90 3.82 20.25 -1.49
C ASN A 90 4.95 19.29 -1.10
N GLU A 91 4.62 18.00 -0.93
CA GLU A 91 5.56 16.94 -0.57
C GLU A 91 5.66 15.88 -1.68
N LEU A 92 6.82 15.26 -1.80
CA LEU A 92 7.05 14.15 -2.72
C LEU A 92 6.52 12.86 -2.10
N GLU A 93 5.47 12.32 -2.71
CA GLU A 93 4.81 11.11 -2.26
C GLU A 93 5.06 9.93 -3.20
N PRO A 94 5.15 8.70 -2.67
CA PRO A 94 5.23 7.49 -3.48
C PRO A 94 3.86 7.10 -4.04
N TYR A 95 3.78 6.96 -5.37
CA TYR A 95 2.61 6.48 -6.09
C TYR A 95 2.93 5.19 -6.85
N ARG A 96 1.91 4.32 -6.97
CA ARG A 96 1.92 3.18 -7.88
C ARG A 96 1.19 3.61 -9.13
N GLN A 97 1.90 3.61 -10.26
CA GLN A 97 1.40 4.08 -11.54
C GLN A 97 1.25 2.91 -12.52
N LEU A 98 0.06 2.79 -13.11
CA LEU A 98 -0.24 1.87 -14.20
C LEU A 98 -0.42 2.67 -15.50
N THR A 99 0.47 2.46 -16.47
CA THR A 99 0.36 3.09 -17.79
C THR A 99 -0.06 2.08 -18.85
N PHE A 100 -1.08 2.43 -19.65
CA PHE A 100 -1.56 1.61 -20.75
C PHE A 100 -1.98 2.46 -21.96
N PRO A 101 -1.83 1.93 -23.18
CA PRO A 101 -2.31 2.60 -24.38
C PRO A 101 -3.83 2.45 -24.48
N LEU A 102 -4.50 3.52 -24.90
CA LEU A 102 -5.94 3.58 -25.11
C LEU A 102 -6.24 4.39 -26.37
N THR A 103 -7.12 3.87 -27.22
CA THR A 103 -7.53 4.56 -28.45
C THR A 103 -8.70 5.48 -28.14
N LEU A 104 -8.46 6.80 -28.22
CA LEU A 104 -9.44 7.85 -27.96
C LEU A 104 -9.66 8.64 -29.25
N ASP A 105 -10.92 8.75 -29.69
CA ASP A 105 -11.30 9.43 -30.94
C ASP A 105 -10.41 9.02 -32.15
N GLY A 106 -10.07 7.72 -32.25
CA GLY A 106 -9.26 7.17 -33.34
C GLY A 106 -7.74 7.41 -33.24
N ARG A 107 -7.25 8.04 -32.17
CA ARG A 107 -5.82 8.23 -31.90
C ARG A 107 -5.39 7.42 -30.68
N VAL A 108 -4.23 6.77 -30.77
CA VAL A 108 -3.63 6.07 -29.61
C VAL A 108 -3.07 7.13 -28.66
N GLN A 109 -3.50 7.08 -27.40
CA GLN A 109 -3.00 7.90 -26.32
C GLN A 109 -2.58 7.01 -25.15
N TRP A 110 -1.66 7.50 -24.32
CA TRP A 110 -1.15 6.78 -23.16
C TRP A 110 -1.82 7.34 -21.91
N VAL A 111 -2.62 6.50 -21.25
CA VAL A 111 -3.30 6.84 -20.01
C VAL A 111 -2.49 6.26 -18.86
N SER A 112 -2.20 7.10 -17.87
CA SER A 112 -1.52 6.71 -16.64
C SER A 112 -2.44 6.93 -15.45
N LEU A 113 -2.72 5.84 -14.74
CA LEU A 113 -3.46 5.83 -13.49
C LEU A 113 -2.46 5.74 -12.35
N SER A 114 -2.53 6.68 -11.40
CA SER A 114 -1.62 6.71 -10.26
C SER A 114 -2.42 6.72 -8.96
N LYS A 115 -2.10 5.81 -8.03
CA LYS A 115 -2.68 5.78 -6.68
C LYS A 115 -1.58 5.95 -5.64
N SER A 116 -1.82 6.77 -4.62
CA SER A 116 -0.83 7.03 -3.56
C SER A 116 -0.64 5.77 -2.71
N LEU A 117 0.61 5.45 -2.38
CA LEU A 117 0.93 4.45 -1.34
C LEU A 117 0.94 5.09 0.07
N LEU A 118 0.70 6.40 0.19
CA LEU A 118 0.72 7.10 1.47
C LEU A 118 -0.40 6.60 2.40
N GLU A 119 -1.60 6.38 1.89
CA GLU A 119 -2.71 5.78 2.67
C GLU A 119 -2.28 4.44 3.29
N THR A 120 -1.43 3.70 2.57
CA THR A 120 -0.82 2.46 3.04
C THR A 120 0.29 2.68 4.08
N LYS A 121 1.00 3.83 4.05
CA LYS A 121 2.06 4.20 5.00
C LYS A 121 1.49 4.47 6.39
N ASP A 122 0.36 5.17 6.49
CA ASP A 122 -0.26 5.50 7.78
C ASP A 122 -0.77 4.24 8.48
N VAL A 123 -1.47 3.38 7.74
CA VAL A 123 -1.90 2.06 8.22
C VAL A 123 -0.71 1.23 8.68
N ARG A 124 0.37 1.19 7.88
CA ARG A 124 1.62 0.50 8.24
C ARG A 124 2.25 1.05 9.52
N GLN A 125 2.29 2.37 9.68
CA GLN A 125 2.87 3.01 10.86
C GLN A 125 2.04 2.72 12.10
N LEU A 126 0.71 2.78 12.02
CA LEU A 126 -0.19 2.43 13.10
C LEU A 126 0.00 0.97 13.54
N ILE A 127 0.03 0.03 12.59
CA ILE A 127 0.28 -1.39 12.88
C ILE A 127 1.62 -1.57 13.59
N LEU A 128 2.69 -0.93 13.09
CA LEU A 128 4.01 -1.03 13.70
C LEU A 128 4.02 -0.50 15.13
N LEU A 129 3.38 0.66 15.36
CA LEU A 129 3.30 1.28 16.68
C LEU A 129 2.52 0.39 17.66
N LEU A 130 1.45 -0.26 17.20
CA LEU A 130 0.66 -1.21 17.99
C LEU A 130 1.45 -2.47 18.34
N LEU A 131 2.17 -3.06 17.37
CA LEU A 131 3.03 -4.23 17.60
C LEU A 131 4.16 -3.93 18.60
N VAL A 132 4.84 -2.78 18.44
CA VAL A 132 5.88 -2.33 19.37
C VAL A 132 5.30 -2.01 20.74
N GLY A 133 4.11 -1.40 20.80
CA GLY A 133 3.42 -1.10 22.06
C GLY A 133 3.07 -2.36 22.85
N VAL A 134 2.54 -3.38 22.17
CA VAL A 134 2.23 -4.68 22.81
C VAL A 134 3.50 -5.41 23.24
N LEU A 135 4.55 -5.42 22.41
CA LEU A 135 5.85 -5.98 22.78
C LEU A 135 6.42 -5.25 24.02
N GLY A 136 6.34 -3.93 24.03
CA GLY A 136 6.75 -3.08 25.14
C GLY A 136 5.96 -3.34 26.42
N ALA A 137 4.65 -3.57 26.33
CA ALA A 137 3.82 -3.95 27.48
C ALA A 137 4.18 -5.35 28.00
N LEU A 138 4.42 -6.31 27.10
CA LEU A 138 4.78 -7.68 27.45
C LEU A 138 6.15 -7.75 28.14
N LEU A 139 7.12 -6.95 27.68
CA LEU A 139 8.43 -6.81 28.32
C LEU A 139 8.38 -5.91 29.55
N GLY A 140 7.55 -4.87 29.57
CA GLY A 140 7.36 -3.95 30.69
C GLY A 140 6.73 -4.61 31.92
N ALA A 141 5.95 -5.68 31.71
CA ALA A 141 5.48 -6.58 32.76
C ALA A 141 6.63 -7.27 33.55
N TRP A 142 7.91 -7.13 33.13
CA TRP A 142 9.07 -7.50 33.95
C TRP A 142 9.33 -6.56 35.14
N TRP A 143 8.84 -5.31 35.09
CA TRP A 143 9.24 -4.25 36.04
C TRP A 143 8.21 -3.96 37.14
N CYS A 144 7.01 -4.53 37.06
CA CYS A 144 6.01 -4.56 38.14
C CYS A 144 5.95 -5.95 38.77
#